data_AF-A0A1X0JQT4-F1
#
_entry.id   AF-A0A1X0JQT4-F1
#
_cell.length_a   1.000
_cell.length_b   1.000
_cell.length_c   1.000
_cell.angle_alpha   90.00
_cell.angle_beta   90.00
_cell.angle_gamma   90.00
#
_symmetry.space_group_name_H-M   'P 1'
#
loop_
_entity.id
_entity.type
_entity.pdbx_description
1 polymer ?
#
loop_
_entity_poly.entity_id
_entity_poly.type
_entity_poly.pdbx_seq_one_letter_code
_entity_poly.pdbx_strand_id
1 'polypeptide(L)'
;MAPDVQVIAIRQSSKAFSPKDAFAGNQDPATRRKAGDIRTMARAIVHAANMGATVINISEVSCMTATDMIDQRDLGAAIHYAAVDRNVVIVAAAGNVGNETGVGNDCKQNPIYNPLTPNDPRDWAGVTTVATPAWFSDYVLTVGAVDSSGAPLGSSMAGPWVSIAAPGTDVEGLSPRDDGLMNAVEGNKNTLVAQAGTSFSAALVSGVAALVRAKYPQLTAQSGDQPVARDSAGASARGG
;
A
#
# COMPACT_ATOMS: atom_id res chain seq x y z
N MET A 1 -10.93 -13.11 2.86
CA MET A 1 -10.83 -12.68 4.28
C MET A 1 -12.16 -12.23 4.86
N ALA A 2 -12.86 -11.25 4.27
CA ALA A 2 -14.17 -10.82 4.74
C ALA A 2 -15.21 -11.03 3.62
N PRO A 3 -15.90 -12.18 3.54
CA PRO A 3 -16.74 -12.53 2.39
C PRO A 3 -18.04 -11.71 2.29
N ASP A 4 -18.57 -11.22 3.41
CA ASP A 4 -19.86 -10.51 3.46
C ASP A 4 -19.74 -8.99 3.23
N VAL A 5 -18.56 -8.50 2.85
CA VAL A 5 -18.35 -7.07 2.60
C VAL A 5 -18.91 -6.66 1.24
N GLN A 6 -19.39 -5.42 1.15
CA GLN A 6 -19.61 -4.79 -0.13
C GLN A 6 -18.27 -4.27 -0.69
N VAL A 7 -17.99 -4.56 -1.96
CA VAL A 7 -16.76 -4.09 -2.64
C VAL A 7 -17.10 -2.97 -3.60
N ILE A 8 -16.39 -1.85 -3.48
CA ILE A 8 -16.40 -0.72 -4.43
C ILE A 8 -15.08 -0.76 -5.21
N ALA A 9 -15.15 -0.98 -6.52
CA ALA A 9 -13.97 -1.03 -7.38
C ALA A 9 -13.71 0.33 -8.04
N ILE A 10 -12.57 0.95 -7.72
CA ILE A 10 -12.10 2.19 -8.35
C ILE A 10 -10.79 1.90 -9.08
N ARG A 11 -10.82 1.94 -10.41
CA ARG A 11 -9.61 1.77 -11.23
C ARG A 11 -8.82 3.08 -11.25
N GLN A 12 -7.75 3.16 -10.45
CA GLN A 12 -6.89 4.34 -10.38
C GLN A 12 -5.61 4.22 -11.23
N SER A 13 -5.03 3.02 -11.36
CA SER A 13 -3.85 2.76 -12.18
C SER A 13 -4.08 1.65 -13.21
N SER A 14 -3.26 1.67 -14.27
CA SER A 14 -3.19 0.58 -15.25
C SER A 14 -1.89 0.63 -16.04
N LYS A 15 -1.33 -0.55 -16.32
CA LYS A 15 -0.19 -0.70 -17.24
C LYS A 15 -0.59 -0.81 -18.71
N ALA A 16 -1.85 -1.15 -18.98
CA ALA A 16 -2.38 -1.26 -20.34
C ALA A 16 -2.69 0.10 -20.98
N PHE A 17 -2.74 1.16 -20.16
CA PHE A 17 -3.06 2.52 -20.61
C PHE A 17 -1.90 3.46 -20.25
N SER A 18 -1.66 4.44 -21.13
CA SER A 18 -0.74 5.54 -20.88
C SER A 18 -1.37 6.86 -21.33
N PRO A 19 -0.91 8.00 -20.81
CA PRO A 19 -1.34 9.31 -21.31
C PRO A 19 -1.08 9.42 -22.81
N LYS A 20 -2.08 9.85 -23.58
CA LYS A 20 -1.97 10.04 -25.04
C LYS A 20 -0.77 10.91 -25.41
N ASP A 21 -0.56 12.00 -24.67
CA ASP A 21 0.54 12.94 -24.87
C ASP A 21 1.53 12.85 -23.70
N ALA A 22 2.29 11.76 -23.64
CA ALA A 22 3.25 11.49 -22.56
C ALA A 22 4.39 12.52 -22.46
N PHE A 23 4.69 13.21 -23.57
CA PHE A 23 5.75 14.22 -23.69
C PHE A 23 5.21 15.66 -23.74
N ALA A 24 3.93 15.90 -23.41
CA ALA A 24 3.38 17.25 -23.43
C ALA A 24 3.94 18.09 -22.26
N GLY A 25 4.69 19.15 -22.59
CA GLY A 25 5.26 20.12 -21.65
C GLY A 25 6.77 19.96 -21.44
N ASN A 26 7.31 20.64 -20.43
CA ASN A 26 8.76 20.67 -20.12
C ASN A 26 9.17 19.66 -19.03
N GLN A 27 8.27 18.78 -18.58
CA GLN A 27 8.59 17.75 -17.59
C GLN A 27 8.90 16.42 -18.27
N ASP A 28 9.82 15.64 -17.70
CA ASP A 28 10.05 14.29 -18.17
C ASP A 28 8.77 13.42 -17.98
N PRO A 29 8.51 12.46 -18.87
CA PRO A 29 7.30 11.66 -18.83
C PRO A 29 7.09 10.85 -17.54
N ALA A 30 8.17 10.44 -16.86
CA ALA A 30 8.07 9.63 -15.65
C ALA A 30 7.58 10.49 -14.47
N THR A 31 8.14 11.67 -14.30
CA THR A 31 7.69 12.66 -13.30
C THR A 31 6.25 13.09 -13.58
N ARG A 32 5.91 13.36 -14.85
CA ARG A 32 4.53 13.70 -15.23
C ARG A 32 3.54 12.59 -14.89
N ARG A 33 3.90 11.33 -15.13
CA ARG A 33 3.08 10.16 -14.79
C ARG A 33 2.85 10.08 -13.28
N LYS A 34 3.93 10.11 -12.48
CA LYS A 34 3.83 10.06 -11.01
C LYS A 34 2.96 11.18 -10.45
N ALA A 35 3.12 12.41 -10.96
CA ALA A 35 2.28 13.53 -10.54
C ALA A 35 0.80 13.31 -10.90
N GLY A 36 0.54 12.74 -12.07
CA GLY A 36 -0.80 12.31 -12.48
C GLY A 36 -1.39 11.26 -11.54
N ASP A 37 -0.60 10.24 -11.20
CA ASP A 37 -1.00 9.13 -10.33
C ASP A 37 -1.31 9.63 -8.91
N ILE A 38 -0.46 10.49 -8.33
CA ILE A 38 -0.70 11.09 -7.01
C ILE A 38 -2.01 11.90 -7.00
N ARG A 39 -2.27 12.70 -8.05
CA ARG A 39 -3.50 13.51 -8.16
C ARG A 39 -4.75 12.67 -8.38
N THR A 40 -4.68 11.59 -9.17
CA THR A 40 -5.83 10.69 -9.36
C THR A 40 -6.08 9.85 -8.11
N MET A 41 -5.02 9.47 -7.38
CA MET A 41 -5.12 8.78 -6.09
C MET A 41 -5.83 9.63 -5.05
N ALA A 42 -5.44 10.90 -4.89
CA ALA A 42 -6.12 11.83 -3.97
C ALA A 42 -7.64 11.90 -4.26
N ARG A 43 -8.01 12.06 -5.54
CA ARG A 43 -9.43 12.07 -5.95
C ARG A 43 -10.13 10.74 -5.71
N ALA A 44 -9.46 9.61 -5.93
CA ALA A 44 -10.01 8.28 -5.68
C ALA A 44 -10.29 8.04 -4.19
N ILE A 45 -9.39 8.49 -3.30
CA ILE A 45 -9.58 8.39 -1.85
C ILE A 45 -10.79 9.20 -1.41
N VAL A 46 -10.90 10.47 -1.82
CA VAL A 46 -12.06 11.31 -1.51
C VAL A 46 -13.34 10.70 -2.08
N HIS A 47 -13.30 10.18 -3.32
CA HIS A 47 -14.44 9.54 -3.95
C HIS A 47 -14.91 8.30 -3.19
N ALA A 48 -13.99 7.40 -2.81
CA ALA A 48 -14.31 6.21 -2.01
C ALA A 48 -14.92 6.57 -0.65
N ALA A 49 -14.34 7.54 0.05
CA ALA A 49 -14.88 8.02 1.33
C ALA A 49 -16.27 8.63 1.15
N ASN A 50 -16.50 9.39 0.08
CA ASN A 50 -17.81 9.95 -0.26
C ASN A 50 -18.86 8.88 -0.58
N MET A 51 -18.46 7.75 -1.17
CA MET A 51 -19.33 6.60 -1.41
C MET A 51 -19.64 5.78 -0.15
N GLY A 52 -19.08 6.16 1.01
CA GLY A 52 -19.34 5.48 2.28
C GLY A 52 -18.40 4.29 2.55
N ALA A 53 -17.26 4.20 1.85
CA ALA A 53 -16.26 3.18 2.17
C ALA A 53 -15.77 3.34 3.61
N THR A 54 -15.76 2.26 4.38
CA THR A 54 -15.26 2.23 5.78
C THR A 54 -13.82 1.73 5.86
N VAL A 55 -13.35 1.03 4.82
CA VAL A 55 -11.97 0.63 4.62
C VAL A 55 -11.59 0.93 3.17
N ILE A 56 -10.45 1.58 2.95
CA ILE A 56 -9.89 1.85 1.62
C ILE A 56 -8.57 1.09 1.50
N ASN A 57 -8.53 0.11 0.60
CA ASN A 57 -7.31 -0.59 0.21
C ASN A 57 -6.64 0.15 -0.96
N ILE A 58 -5.36 0.53 -0.79
CA ILE A 58 -4.56 1.17 -1.83
C ILE A 58 -3.38 0.25 -2.17
N SER A 59 -3.49 -0.42 -3.31
CA SER A 59 -2.44 -1.29 -3.84
C SER A 59 -1.39 -0.52 -4.66
N GLU A 60 -1.72 0.70 -5.11
CA GLU A 60 -0.81 1.54 -5.88
C GLU A 60 0.26 2.14 -4.98
N VAL A 61 1.51 2.12 -5.45
CA VAL A 61 2.64 2.74 -4.76
C VAL A 61 3.44 3.56 -5.77
N SER A 62 3.57 4.86 -5.48
CA SER A 62 4.46 5.75 -6.22
C SER A 62 5.73 6.00 -5.42
N CYS A 63 6.87 5.56 -5.95
CA CYS A 63 8.17 5.75 -5.32
C CYS A 63 8.91 6.96 -5.90
N MET A 64 9.45 7.79 -5.02
CA MET A 64 10.23 8.99 -5.36
C MET A 64 11.50 9.07 -4.52
N THR A 65 12.52 9.76 -5.01
CA THR A 65 13.71 10.02 -4.18
C THR A 65 13.35 11.03 -3.09
N ALA A 66 13.94 10.90 -1.91
CA ALA A 66 13.71 11.84 -0.81
C ALA A 66 14.13 13.29 -1.16
N THR A 67 15.02 13.45 -2.13
CA THR A 67 15.53 14.76 -2.60
C THR A 67 14.70 15.38 -3.72
N ASP A 68 13.81 14.62 -4.36
CA ASP A 68 13.02 15.06 -5.52
C ASP A 68 11.59 14.56 -5.40
N MET A 69 10.88 15.12 -4.43
CA MET A 69 9.50 14.78 -4.13
C MET A 69 8.55 15.66 -4.92
N ILE A 70 7.60 15.00 -5.59
CA ILE A 70 6.45 15.68 -6.18
C ILE A 70 5.57 16.19 -5.05
N ASP A 71 5.00 17.38 -5.22
CA ASP A 71 4.03 17.96 -4.28
C ASP A 71 2.84 17.01 -4.04
N GLN A 72 2.61 16.68 -2.76
CA GLN A 72 1.56 15.76 -2.33
C GLN A 72 0.53 16.40 -1.41
N ARG A 73 0.46 17.74 -1.35
CA ARG A 73 -0.48 18.44 -0.46
C ARG A 73 -1.94 17.98 -0.65
N ASP A 74 -2.37 17.86 -1.90
CA ASP A 74 -3.72 17.38 -2.22
C ASP A 74 -3.97 15.94 -1.76
N LEU A 75 -2.93 15.08 -1.84
CA LEU A 75 -3.02 13.70 -1.37
C LEU A 75 -3.06 13.63 0.16
N GLY A 76 -2.23 14.41 0.85
CA GLY A 76 -2.27 14.52 2.31
C GLY A 76 -3.63 15.01 2.81
N ALA A 77 -4.21 16.02 2.15
CA ALA A 77 -5.55 16.51 2.45
C ALA A 77 -6.63 15.45 2.21
N ALA A 78 -6.55 14.69 1.10
CA ALA A 78 -7.48 13.59 0.82
C ALA A 78 -7.39 12.45 1.86
N ILE A 79 -6.18 12.11 2.27
CA ILE A 79 -5.91 11.10 3.31
C ILE A 79 -6.46 11.55 4.65
N HIS A 80 -6.16 12.80 5.06
CA HIS A 80 -6.71 13.37 6.29
C HIS A 80 -8.24 13.38 6.25
N TYR A 81 -8.83 13.84 5.16
CA TYR A 81 -10.28 13.86 4.96
C TYR A 81 -10.91 12.47 5.15
N ALA A 82 -10.35 11.45 4.50
CA ALA A 82 -10.86 10.09 4.63
C ALA A 82 -10.65 9.54 6.06
N ALA A 83 -9.44 9.65 6.60
CA ALA A 83 -9.10 9.05 7.89
C ALA A 83 -9.77 9.73 9.08
N VAL A 84 -9.76 11.07 9.10
CA VAL A 84 -10.21 11.89 10.24
C VAL A 84 -11.67 12.29 10.07
N ASP A 85 -12.00 12.97 8.97
CA ASP A 85 -13.33 13.59 8.81
C ASP A 85 -14.40 12.54 8.45
N ARG A 86 -14.00 11.46 7.79
CA ARG A 86 -14.89 10.37 7.35
C ARG A 86 -14.70 9.07 8.12
N ASN A 87 -13.79 9.05 9.09
CA ASN A 87 -13.50 7.89 9.93
C ASN A 87 -13.25 6.60 9.10
N VAL A 88 -12.41 6.68 8.08
CA VAL A 88 -12.10 5.58 7.15
C VAL A 88 -10.73 4.99 7.47
N VAL A 89 -10.63 3.66 7.56
CA VAL A 89 -9.34 3.00 7.71
C VAL A 89 -8.68 2.93 6.33
N ILE A 90 -7.52 3.56 6.17
CA ILE A 90 -6.75 3.52 4.93
C ILE A 90 -5.62 2.50 5.11
N VAL A 91 -5.59 1.50 4.24
CA VAL A 91 -4.57 0.45 4.22
C VAL A 91 -3.80 0.56 2.91
N ALA A 92 -2.48 0.66 2.97
CA ALA A 92 -1.64 0.80 1.79
C ALA A 92 -0.52 -0.24 1.72
N ALA A 93 -0.18 -0.64 0.50
CA ALA A 93 1.00 -1.46 0.25
C ALA A 93 2.29 -0.68 0.57
N ALA A 94 3.28 -1.35 1.17
CA ALA A 94 4.58 -0.73 1.45
C ALA A 94 5.39 -0.42 0.19
N GLY A 95 5.12 -1.13 -0.91
CA GLY A 95 5.88 -1.05 -2.15
C GLY A 95 6.80 -2.26 -2.33
N ASN A 96 7.08 -2.58 -3.58
CA ASN A 96 7.97 -3.69 -3.93
C ASN A 96 9.28 -3.11 -4.50
N VAL A 97 10.45 -3.57 -4.07
CA VAL A 97 11.75 -3.17 -4.62
C VAL A 97 12.17 -4.09 -5.77
N GLY A 98 12.92 -3.53 -6.72
CA GLY A 98 13.43 -4.28 -7.86
C GLY A 98 12.48 -4.34 -9.07
N ASN A 99 12.96 -4.90 -10.18
CA ASN A 99 12.25 -4.91 -11.46
C ASN A 99 11.22 -6.04 -11.54
N GLU A 100 10.26 -6.09 -10.62
CA GLU A 100 9.28 -7.19 -10.63
C GLU A 100 8.36 -7.17 -11.86
N THR A 101 8.18 -6.03 -12.55
CA THR A 101 7.16 -5.95 -13.59
C THR A 101 7.41 -5.02 -14.78
N GLY A 102 8.65 -4.58 -15.05
CA GLY A 102 8.98 -3.78 -16.24
C GLY A 102 8.36 -2.37 -16.29
N VAL A 103 9.20 -1.37 -16.53
CA VAL A 103 8.90 0.08 -16.62
C VAL A 103 8.23 0.66 -15.36
N GLY A 104 8.99 1.44 -14.58
CA GLY A 104 8.45 2.34 -13.56
C GLY A 104 8.48 1.86 -12.11
N ASN A 105 9.14 0.74 -11.78
CA ASN A 105 9.38 0.42 -10.37
C ASN A 105 10.67 1.09 -9.85
N ASP A 106 10.57 2.39 -9.55
CA ASP A 106 11.67 3.19 -9.00
C ASP A 106 11.87 2.99 -7.49
N CYS A 107 11.13 2.03 -6.91
CA CYS A 107 11.23 1.66 -5.52
C CYS A 107 12.60 1.01 -5.24
N LYS A 108 13.44 1.70 -4.47
CA LYS A 108 14.70 1.18 -3.92
C LYS A 108 14.54 0.90 -2.44
N GLN A 109 15.34 -0.03 -1.95
CA GLN A 109 15.33 -0.41 -0.53
C GLN A 109 15.88 0.74 0.32
N ASN A 110 15.22 1.04 1.44
CA ASN A 110 15.73 1.94 2.45
C ASN A 110 16.60 1.18 3.46
N PRO A 111 17.53 1.85 4.16
CA PRO A 111 18.16 1.27 5.34
C PRO A 111 17.10 0.92 6.40
N ILE A 112 17.37 -0.12 7.18
CA ILE A 112 16.42 -0.63 8.19
C ILE A 112 16.62 -0.01 9.57
N TYR A 113 17.84 0.46 9.85
CA TYR A 113 18.23 0.99 11.15
C TYR A 113 19.62 1.61 11.05
N ASN A 114 19.81 2.76 11.70
CA ASN A 114 21.11 3.39 11.85
C ASN A 114 21.53 3.42 13.33
N PRO A 115 22.53 2.60 13.75
CA PRO A 115 22.96 2.54 15.15
C PRO A 115 23.60 3.83 15.67
N LEU A 116 23.98 4.76 14.78
CA LEU A 116 24.61 6.03 15.15
C LEU A 116 23.58 7.14 15.46
N THR A 117 22.29 6.91 15.19
CA THR A 117 21.20 7.87 15.43
C THR A 117 20.11 7.25 16.32
N PRO A 118 20.40 6.95 17.60
CA PRO A 118 19.47 6.23 18.48
C PRO A 118 18.17 7.01 18.79
N ASN A 119 18.16 8.33 18.62
CA ASN A 119 16.97 9.17 18.77
C ASN A 119 16.02 9.10 17.56
N ASP A 120 16.41 8.40 16.49
CA ASP A 120 15.60 8.08 15.33
C ASP A 120 15.51 6.55 15.16
N PRO A 121 14.75 5.86 16.02
CA PRO A 121 14.72 4.40 16.07
C PRO A 121 14.10 3.76 14.82
N ARG A 122 13.44 4.54 13.96
CA ARG A 122 12.84 4.09 12.71
C ARG A 122 13.67 4.49 11.49
N ASP A 123 14.76 5.22 11.68
CA ASP A 123 15.66 5.72 10.64
C ASP A 123 14.95 6.60 9.58
N TRP A 124 14.09 7.52 10.02
CA TRP A 124 13.48 8.54 9.17
C TRP A 124 14.52 9.38 8.43
N ALA A 125 15.62 9.73 9.09
CA ALA A 125 16.72 10.50 8.49
C ALA A 125 17.49 9.70 7.42
N GLY A 126 17.44 8.36 7.48
CA GLY A 126 18.08 7.47 6.51
C GLY A 126 17.26 7.19 5.25
N VAL A 127 16.02 7.69 5.16
CA VAL A 127 15.15 7.46 4.00
C VAL A 127 15.76 8.04 2.73
N THR A 128 15.90 7.20 1.71
CA THR A 128 16.36 7.61 0.37
C THR A 128 15.26 7.51 -0.67
N THR A 129 14.29 6.61 -0.45
CA THR A 129 13.14 6.39 -1.33
C THR A 129 11.85 6.50 -0.53
N VAL A 130 11.01 7.46 -0.88
CA VAL A 130 9.69 7.66 -0.29
C VAL A 130 8.65 6.86 -1.07
N ALA A 131 7.90 6.01 -0.37
CA ALA A 131 6.74 5.31 -0.92
C ALA A 131 5.45 6.06 -0.60
N THR A 132 4.67 6.39 -1.63
CA THR A 132 3.42 7.14 -1.52
C THR A 132 2.24 6.26 -1.93
N PRO A 133 1.15 6.16 -1.12
CA PRO A 133 0.83 6.95 0.08
C PRO A 133 1.38 6.36 1.40
N ALA A 134 2.16 5.28 1.33
CA ALA A 134 2.66 4.55 2.50
C ALA A 134 3.29 5.43 3.59
N TRP A 135 4.03 6.48 3.21
CA TRP A 135 4.73 7.36 4.15
C TRP A 135 3.83 8.25 5.03
N PHE A 136 2.53 8.37 4.74
CA PHE A 136 1.55 9.08 5.58
C PHE A 136 1.16 8.25 6.82
N SER A 137 2.15 7.81 7.60
CA SER A 137 2.02 6.77 8.63
C SER A 137 1.08 7.09 9.78
N ASP A 138 0.76 8.37 9.99
CA ASP A 138 -0.20 8.79 11.03
C ASP A 138 -1.65 8.45 10.63
N TYR A 139 -1.91 8.32 9.33
CA TYR A 139 -3.26 8.13 8.77
C TYR A 139 -3.40 6.82 7.98
N VAL A 140 -2.28 6.24 7.55
CA VAL A 140 -2.23 5.09 6.65
C VAL A 140 -1.59 3.90 7.35
N LEU A 141 -2.33 2.79 7.43
CA LEU A 141 -1.81 1.51 7.87
C LEU A 141 -1.01 0.86 6.73
N THR A 142 0.31 1.05 6.75
CA THR A 142 1.20 0.52 5.71
C THR A 142 1.60 -0.93 5.98
N VAL A 143 1.44 -1.77 4.97
CA VAL A 143 1.57 -3.22 5.04
C VAL A 143 2.75 -3.73 4.22
N GLY A 144 3.72 -4.34 4.90
CA GLY A 144 4.80 -5.10 4.28
C GLY A 144 4.38 -6.52 3.92
N ALA A 145 5.22 -7.22 3.17
CA ALA A 145 4.97 -8.60 2.73
C ALA A 145 5.91 -9.59 3.42
N VAL A 146 5.35 -10.73 3.83
CA VAL A 146 6.09 -11.90 4.33
C VAL A 146 5.81 -13.13 3.47
N ASP A 147 6.71 -14.11 3.51
CA ASP A 147 6.47 -15.44 2.95
C ASP A 147 5.61 -16.32 3.89
N SER A 148 5.37 -17.56 3.47
CA SER A 148 4.60 -18.55 4.24
C SER A 148 5.23 -18.96 5.58
N SER A 149 6.54 -18.71 5.78
CA SER A 149 7.23 -18.91 7.06
C SER A 149 7.13 -17.69 7.98
N GLY A 150 6.56 -16.58 7.49
CA GLY A 150 6.48 -15.30 8.19
C GLY A 150 7.76 -14.46 8.06
N ALA A 151 8.74 -14.87 7.24
CA ALA A 151 9.94 -14.10 7.01
C ALA A 151 9.65 -12.94 6.03
N PRO A 152 10.22 -11.74 6.24
CA PRO A 152 10.04 -10.61 5.32
C PRO A 152 10.51 -10.96 3.91
N LEU A 153 9.70 -10.61 2.89
CA LEU A 153 10.14 -10.74 1.51
C LEU A 153 11.26 -9.76 1.22
N GLY A 154 12.32 -10.23 0.55
CA GLY A 154 13.42 -9.36 0.11
C GLY A 154 12.96 -8.25 -0.83
N SER A 155 11.85 -8.46 -1.55
CA SER A 155 11.22 -7.43 -2.37
C SER A 155 10.26 -6.50 -1.62
N SER A 156 9.89 -6.74 -0.36
CA SER A 156 9.10 -5.77 0.42
C SER A 156 9.95 -4.54 0.73
N MET A 157 9.50 -3.36 0.34
CA MET A 157 10.18 -2.11 0.70
C MET A 157 10.13 -1.90 2.22
N ALA A 158 11.29 -1.68 2.81
CA ALA A 158 11.43 -1.20 4.18
C ALA A 158 11.24 0.31 4.23
N GLY A 159 10.73 0.78 5.37
CA GLY A 159 10.63 2.18 5.65
C GLY A 159 10.11 2.43 7.07
N PRO A 160 10.36 3.63 7.61
CA PRO A 160 9.90 4.03 8.93
C PRO A 160 8.36 4.10 9.06
N TRP A 161 7.64 4.02 7.94
CA TRP A 161 6.18 4.02 7.90
C TRP A 161 5.52 2.63 7.98
N VAL A 162 6.26 1.55 7.68
CA VAL A 162 5.70 0.19 7.68
C VAL A 162 5.26 -0.17 9.10
N SER A 163 4.04 -0.67 9.27
CA SER A 163 3.42 -0.86 10.59
C SER A 163 2.99 -2.29 10.89
N ILE A 164 2.69 -3.08 9.85
CA ILE A 164 2.30 -4.49 9.96
C ILE A 164 2.77 -5.23 8.69
N ALA A 165 2.77 -6.56 8.73
CA ALA A 165 2.99 -7.38 7.55
C ALA A 165 1.91 -8.47 7.43
N ALA A 166 1.71 -8.94 6.22
CA ALA A 166 0.84 -10.08 5.91
C ALA A 166 1.44 -10.91 4.77
N PRO A 167 0.98 -12.15 4.54
CA PRO A 167 1.45 -12.97 3.43
C PRO A 167 1.40 -12.21 2.10
N GLY A 168 2.49 -12.27 1.34
CA GLY A 168 2.60 -11.61 0.03
C GLY A 168 3.16 -12.52 -1.06
N THR A 169 3.31 -13.82 -0.79
CA THR A 169 3.62 -14.87 -1.77
C THR A 169 2.52 -15.92 -1.77
N ASP A 170 2.59 -16.84 -2.74
CA ASP A 170 1.70 -18.01 -2.82
C ASP A 170 0.21 -17.61 -2.80
N VAL A 171 -0.08 -16.48 -3.45
CA VAL A 171 -1.41 -15.88 -3.42
C VAL A 171 -2.31 -16.60 -4.41
N GLU A 172 -3.43 -17.10 -3.90
CA GLU A 172 -4.54 -17.59 -4.70
C GLU A 172 -5.71 -16.60 -4.62
N GLY A 173 -6.29 -16.29 -5.78
CA GLY A 173 -7.39 -15.35 -5.92
C GLY A 173 -8.42 -15.82 -6.94
N LEU A 174 -9.43 -14.98 -7.16
CA LEU A 174 -10.45 -15.22 -8.18
C LEU A 174 -9.94 -14.74 -9.55
N SER A 175 -10.21 -15.54 -10.57
CA SER A 175 -9.91 -15.20 -11.95
C SER A 175 -10.76 -14.01 -12.40
N PRO A 176 -10.19 -13.02 -13.11
CA PRO A 176 -10.97 -11.95 -13.73
C PRO A 176 -11.59 -12.38 -15.07
N ARG A 177 -11.35 -13.61 -15.54
CA ARG A 177 -11.76 -14.11 -16.86
C ARG A 177 -12.90 -15.12 -16.81
N ASP A 178 -13.05 -15.82 -15.71
CA ASP A 178 -14.00 -16.91 -15.50
C ASP A 178 -14.29 -17.07 -14.00
N ASP A 179 -15.20 -18.00 -13.66
CA ASP A 179 -15.58 -18.30 -12.27
C ASP A 179 -14.52 -19.16 -11.52
N GLY A 180 -13.30 -19.24 -12.06
CA GLY A 180 -12.22 -20.08 -11.56
C GLY A 180 -11.29 -19.37 -10.55
N LEU A 181 -10.34 -20.15 -10.05
CA LEU A 181 -9.22 -19.65 -9.25
C LEU A 181 -8.02 -19.32 -10.14
N MET A 182 -7.22 -18.34 -9.72
CA MET A 182 -5.92 -18.04 -10.32
C MET A 182 -4.86 -17.87 -9.24
N ASN A 183 -3.63 -18.31 -9.54
CA ASN A 183 -2.47 -18.16 -8.67
C ASN A 183 -1.22 -17.65 -9.43
N ALA A 184 -1.36 -17.35 -10.72
CA ALA A 184 -0.28 -16.89 -11.56
C ALA A 184 -0.77 -15.92 -12.64
N VAL A 185 0.14 -15.08 -13.11
CA VAL A 185 -0.05 -14.24 -14.30
C VAL A 185 1.01 -14.55 -15.34
N GLU A 186 0.72 -14.14 -16.57
CA GLU A 186 1.67 -14.20 -17.65
C GLU A 186 2.88 -13.29 -17.34
N GLY A 187 4.05 -13.93 -17.25
CA GLY A 187 5.34 -13.28 -17.15
C GLY A 187 6.03 -13.21 -18.51
N ASN A 188 7.33 -12.94 -18.49
CA ASN A 188 8.12 -12.86 -19.72
C ASN A 188 8.23 -14.24 -20.41
N LYS A 189 8.37 -14.23 -21.74
CA LYS A 189 8.67 -15.43 -22.56
C LYS A 189 7.65 -16.57 -22.40
N ASN A 190 6.35 -16.25 -22.35
CA ASN A 190 5.26 -17.23 -22.17
C ASN A 190 5.40 -18.09 -20.90
N THR A 191 5.98 -17.55 -19.83
CA THR A 191 6.03 -18.23 -18.53
C THR A 191 4.89 -17.77 -17.64
N LEU A 192 4.41 -18.64 -16.76
CA LEU A 192 3.53 -18.26 -15.67
C LEU A 192 4.37 -17.92 -14.45
N VAL A 193 4.10 -16.77 -13.83
CA VAL A 193 4.78 -16.31 -12.63
C VAL A 193 3.76 -16.21 -11.51
N ALA A 194 4.06 -16.85 -10.39
CA ALA A 194 3.26 -16.74 -9.19
C ALA A 194 3.16 -15.27 -8.78
N GLN A 195 1.95 -14.83 -8.44
CA GLN A 195 1.77 -13.45 -7.99
C GLN A 195 2.37 -13.27 -6.61
N ALA A 196 3.23 -12.25 -6.48
CA ALA A 196 3.78 -11.81 -5.21
C ALA A 196 3.76 -10.28 -5.13
N GLY A 197 3.68 -9.76 -3.92
CA GLY A 197 3.80 -8.33 -3.66
C GLY A 197 2.99 -7.82 -2.47
N THR A 198 3.43 -6.68 -1.95
CA THR A 198 2.81 -5.97 -0.83
C THR A 198 1.36 -5.55 -1.08
N SER A 199 0.92 -5.46 -2.34
CA SER A 199 -0.48 -5.22 -2.71
C SER A 199 -1.42 -6.31 -2.22
N PHE A 200 -1.00 -7.58 -2.24
CA PHE A 200 -1.81 -8.68 -1.72
C PHE A 200 -1.85 -8.67 -0.20
N SER A 201 -0.71 -8.39 0.43
CA SER A 201 -0.61 -8.22 1.88
C SER A 201 -1.55 -7.10 2.37
N ALA A 202 -1.59 -5.96 1.68
CA ALA A 202 -2.51 -4.86 1.97
C ALA A 202 -3.99 -5.28 1.84
N ALA A 203 -4.33 -6.08 0.81
CA ALA A 203 -5.69 -6.59 0.64
C ALA A 203 -6.12 -7.52 1.78
N LEU A 204 -5.21 -8.39 2.26
CA LEU A 204 -5.46 -9.26 3.41
C LEU A 204 -5.73 -8.43 4.68
N VAL A 205 -4.88 -7.44 4.97
CA VAL A 205 -5.05 -6.55 6.12
C VAL A 205 -6.33 -5.72 6.01
N SER A 206 -6.71 -5.28 4.80
CA SER A 206 -7.98 -4.58 4.57
C SER A 206 -9.19 -5.45 4.90
N GLY A 207 -9.13 -6.74 4.54
CA GLY A 207 -10.16 -7.71 4.92
C GLY A 207 -10.24 -7.88 6.45
N VAL A 208 -9.10 -7.97 7.13
CA VAL A 208 -9.06 -8.03 8.60
C VAL A 208 -9.62 -6.75 9.22
N ALA A 209 -9.25 -5.57 8.71
CA ALA A 209 -9.78 -4.29 9.17
C ALA A 209 -11.31 -4.22 9.04
N ALA A 210 -11.87 -4.74 7.94
CA ALA A 210 -13.32 -4.83 7.75
C ALA A 210 -13.98 -5.72 8.81
N LEU A 211 -13.39 -6.88 9.14
CA LEU A 211 -13.88 -7.75 10.21
C LEU A 211 -13.84 -7.08 11.58
N VAL A 212 -12.75 -6.37 11.88
CA VAL A 212 -12.60 -5.62 13.15
C VAL A 212 -13.67 -4.54 13.25
N ARG A 213 -13.93 -3.78 12.17
CA ARG A 213 -15.01 -2.78 12.14
C ARG A 213 -16.40 -3.39 12.26
N ALA A 214 -16.63 -4.55 11.66
CA ALA A 214 -17.91 -5.24 11.79
C ALA A 214 -18.16 -5.70 13.24
N LYS A 215 -17.12 -6.15 13.94
CA LYS A 215 -17.20 -6.57 15.34
C LYS A 215 -17.25 -5.39 16.33
N TYR A 216 -16.55 -4.31 16.03
CA TYR A 216 -16.40 -3.14 16.90
C TYR A 216 -16.70 -1.84 16.12
N PRO A 217 -17.98 -1.57 15.77
CA PRO A 217 -18.37 -0.46 14.90
C PRO A 217 -18.11 0.93 15.50
N GLN A 218 -17.94 1.03 16.82
CA GLN A 218 -17.65 2.26 17.55
C GLN A 218 -16.18 2.70 17.46
N LEU A 219 -15.27 1.84 16.98
CA LEU A 219 -13.86 2.19 16.87
C LEU A 219 -13.64 3.25 15.78
N THR A 220 -12.77 4.20 16.08
CA THR A 220 -12.29 5.20 15.11
C THR A 220 -11.08 4.66 14.36
N ALA A 221 -10.91 5.11 13.11
CA ALA A 221 -9.74 4.80 12.29
C ALA A 221 -8.45 5.34 12.92
N GLN A 222 -8.55 6.48 13.60
CA GLN A 222 -7.52 6.98 14.50
C GLN A 222 -7.97 6.77 15.94
N SER A 223 -7.34 5.84 16.65
CA SER A 223 -7.29 5.94 18.11
C SER A 223 -6.01 6.70 18.39
N GLY A 224 -6.14 7.93 18.92
CA GLY A 224 -5.05 8.88 19.18
C GLY A 224 -4.01 8.45 20.22
N ASP A 225 -3.73 7.14 20.33
CA ASP A 225 -2.58 6.58 21.05
C ASP A 225 -2.29 5.09 20.71
N GLN A 226 -3.08 4.42 19.85
CA GLN A 226 -2.84 3.02 19.45
C GLN A 226 -3.51 2.68 18.10
N PRO A 227 -2.78 2.41 17.01
CA PRO A 227 -3.38 1.86 15.79
C PRO A 227 -3.98 0.48 16.07
N VAL A 228 -5.27 0.30 15.76
CA VAL A 228 -6.11 -0.90 15.94
C VAL A 228 -5.50 -2.22 15.39
N ALA A 229 -4.45 -2.13 14.58
CA ALA A 229 -3.74 -3.27 14.00
C ALA A 229 -2.42 -3.66 14.70
N ARG A 230 -1.93 -2.93 15.72
CA ARG A 230 -0.68 -3.28 16.40
C ARG A 230 -0.83 -4.43 17.40
N ASP A 231 -1.99 -4.56 18.04
CA ASP A 231 -2.19 -5.54 19.13
C ASP A 231 -2.39 -6.99 18.65
N SER A 232 -2.83 -7.21 17.40
CA SER A 232 -3.19 -8.54 16.92
C SER A 232 -2.00 -9.39 16.43
N ALA A 233 -0.84 -8.78 16.14
CA ALA A 233 0.34 -9.50 15.65
C ALA A 233 1.30 -9.98 16.76
N GLY A 234 1.19 -9.44 17.99
CA GLY A 234 2.11 -9.75 19.11
C GLY A 234 1.59 -10.76 20.13
N ALA A 235 0.28 -11.05 20.15
CA ALA A 235 -0.34 -11.80 21.24
C ALA A 235 -0.24 -13.34 21.13
N SER A 236 0.29 -13.90 20.02
CA SER A 236 0.26 -15.36 19.79
C SER A 236 1.59 -16.10 20.02
N ALA A 237 2.66 -15.43 20.49
CA ALA A 237 3.99 -16.04 20.58
C ALA A 237 4.55 -16.22 22.02
N ARG A 238 3.73 -16.11 23.07
CA ARG A 238 4.14 -16.42 24.45
C ARG A 238 3.05 -17.18 25.20
N GLY A 239 3.05 -18.49 25.05
CA GLY A 239 2.17 -19.41 25.78
C GLY A 239 2.67 -20.84 25.63
N GLY A 240 3.71 -21.18 26.38
CA GLY A 240 4.31 -22.50 26.54
C GLY A 240 5.23 -22.49 27.75
#